data_AF-I2H115-F1
#
_entry.id   AF-I2H115-F1
#
_cell.length_a   1.000
_cell.length_b   1.000
_cell.length_c   1.000
_cell.angle_alpha   90.00
_cell.angle_beta   90.00
_cell.angle_gamma   90.00
#
_symmetry.space_group_name_H-M   'P 1'
#
loop_
_entity.id
_entity.type
_entity.pdbx_description
1 polymer ?
#
loop_
_entity_poly.entity_id
_entity_poly.type
_entity_poly.pdbx_seq_one_letter_code
_entity_poly.pdbx_strand_id
1 'polypeptide(L)'
;MVQQLSLYGTLPDDSYDLFISTMTMMSGSPPVLFANLANIWKPNPDYELEKMNSKNQLVEPNRMKLSKEIPLESFIHQKTESNDIKNYKFDYKTLRDLQEAEQLQIDLASLQNSKRFIDNKDTKQVINIDDKKDNDNADIVMTDAIDSEIIDIEKNDEEENNDPAAPTLNIQDDNADVLMTDLNPIVKIEETNNTSELDEKKNTSLSMKYPKNKSSCSWSLSVSDIPVAGNSRKVSMQSIDESVILGTSGNNSHLPIFLRELGYVPDYSFVTIGVHFFMKYELIIDVHKIWNLKEDNSTSQTTKGMYLIKAFVNVTRSTDIDRINHAEKALLALQRELQGYVELFVPDRKSMDSRVHDNTDRTQSATT
;
A
#
# COMPACT_ATOMS: atom_id res chain seq x y z
N MET A 1 3.25 11.25 -3.46
CA MET A 1 4.27 10.46 -4.17
C MET A 1 5.58 10.37 -3.41
N VAL A 2 5.93 9.17 -2.97
CA VAL A 2 7.25 8.78 -2.47
C VAL A 2 8.01 8.10 -3.62
N GLN A 3 9.32 8.32 -3.70
CA GLN A 3 10.21 7.54 -4.57
C GLN A 3 10.89 6.45 -3.76
N GLN A 4 10.62 5.20 -4.08
CA GLN A 4 11.26 4.06 -3.44
C GLN A 4 12.42 3.57 -4.30
N LEU A 5 13.64 3.64 -3.76
CA LEU A 5 14.81 3.01 -4.37
C LEU A 5 15.00 1.64 -3.72
N SER A 6 15.23 0.60 -4.52
CA SER A 6 15.33 -0.77 -3.99
C SER A 6 16.25 -1.70 -4.78
N LEU A 7 16.75 -2.70 -4.05
CA LEU A 7 17.43 -3.89 -4.55
C LEU A 7 16.78 -5.13 -3.94
N TYR A 8 16.80 -6.22 -4.68
CA TYR A 8 16.15 -7.48 -4.31
C TYR A 8 17.16 -8.61 -4.31
N GLY A 9 16.92 -9.63 -3.50
CA GLY A 9 17.74 -10.83 -3.48
C GLY A 9 16.95 -12.02 -2.96
N THR A 10 17.55 -13.19 -3.04
CA THR A 10 16.96 -14.42 -2.51
C THR A 10 17.93 -15.06 -1.54
N LEU A 11 17.42 -15.61 -0.44
CA LEU A 11 18.22 -16.28 0.57
C LEU A 11 17.70 -17.71 0.78
N PRO A 12 18.55 -18.74 0.63
CA PRO A 12 18.16 -20.11 0.96
C PRO A 12 17.77 -20.25 2.42
N ASP A 13 16.83 -21.14 2.71
CA ASP A 13 16.32 -21.30 4.08
C ASP A 13 17.41 -21.69 5.09
N ASP A 14 18.37 -22.53 4.70
CA ASP A 14 19.48 -22.98 5.56
C ASP A 14 20.43 -21.84 5.96
N SER A 15 20.49 -20.77 5.16
CA SER A 15 21.36 -19.61 5.42
C SER A 15 20.69 -18.54 6.27
N TYR A 16 19.42 -18.73 6.66
CA TYR A 16 18.63 -17.73 7.37
C TYR A 16 19.28 -17.30 8.69
N ASP A 17 19.62 -18.26 9.57
CA ASP A 17 20.15 -17.96 10.91
C ASP A 17 21.48 -17.19 10.87
N LEU A 18 22.36 -17.57 9.92
CA LEU A 18 23.62 -16.87 9.68
C LEU A 18 23.36 -15.46 9.14
N PHE A 19 22.42 -15.31 8.20
CA PHE A 19 22.07 -14.00 7.64
C PHE A 19 21.52 -13.06 8.71
N ILE A 20 20.61 -13.53 9.56
CA ILE A 20 20.05 -12.74 10.66
C ILE A 20 21.17 -12.27 11.60
N SER A 21 22.07 -13.17 11.99
CA SER A 21 23.20 -12.85 12.88
C SER A 21 24.12 -11.79 12.26
N THR A 22 24.47 -11.95 10.99
CA THR A 22 25.30 -10.98 10.24
C THR A 22 24.60 -9.63 10.13
N MET A 23 23.30 -9.60 9.81
CA MET A 23 22.55 -8.35 9.70
C MET A 23 22.42 -7.64 11.04
N THR A 24 22.17 -8.35 12.15
CA THR A 24 22.15 -7.77 13.49
C THR A 24 23.50 -7.16 13.87
N MET A 25 24.61 -7.82 13.51
CA MET A 25 25.95 -7.29 13.74
C MET A 25 26.21 -6.03 12.92
N MET A 26 25.81 -6.01 11.65
CA MET A 26 26.00 -4.87 10.75
C MET A 26 25.10 -3.68 11.11
N SER A 27 23.82 -3.93 11.43
CA SER A 27 22.87 -2.88 11.81
C SER A 27 23.10 -2.35 13.22
N GLY A 28 23.64 -3.19 14.11
CA GLY A 28 23.68 -2.94 15.55
C GLY A 28 22.29 -2.99 16.21
N SER A 29 21.26 -3.42 15.48
CA SER A 29 19.86 -3.47 15.92
C SER A 29 19.28 -4.88 15.74
N PRO A 30 18.44 -5.36 16.68
CA PRO A 30 17.80 -6.66 16.54
C PRO A 30 16.76 -6.63 15.40
N PRO A 31 16.51 -7.77 14.73
CA PRO A 31 15.44 -7.87 13.75
C PRO A 31 14.08 -7.61 14.39
N VAL A 32 13.22 -6.87 13.68
CA VAL A 32 11.84 -6.61 14.12
C VAL A 32 10.88 -7.45 13.27
N LEU A 33 10.20 -8.40 13.89
CA LEU A 33 9.22 -9.26 13.23
C LEU A 33 7.99 -8.44 12.80
N PHE A 34 7.48 -8.71 11.61
CA PHE A 34 6.28 -8.09 11.07
C PHE A 34 5.42 -9.10 10.29
N ALA A 35 4.13 -8.80 10.20
CA ALA A 35 3.20 -9.49 9.33
C ALA A 35 2.24 -8.49 8.67
N ASN A 36 2.03 -8.62 7.37
CA ASN A 36 1.23 -7.70 6.58
C ASN A 36 0.28 -8.47 5.66
N LEU A 37 -1.00 -8.11 5.68
CA LEU A 37 -2.01 -8.55 4.72
C LEU A 37 -2.08 -7.54 3.59
N ALA A 38 -1.89 -7.98 2.35
CA ALA A 38 -2.10 -7.17 1.16
C ALA A 38 -3.26 -7.71 0.33
N ASN A 39 -4.24 -6.86 0.03
CA ASN A 39 -5.33 -7.11 -0.90
C ASN A 39 -5.12 -6.24 -2.14
N ILE A 40 -5.03 -6.87 -3.30
CA ILE A 40 -4.86 -6.19 -4.59
C ILE A 40 -6.21 -6.10 -5.29
N TRP A 41 -6.50 -4.91 -5.79
CA TRP A 41 -7.74 -4.55 -6.45
C TRP A 41 -7.43 -4.04 -7.84
N LYS A 42 -8.26 -4.38 -8.81
CA LYS A 42 -8.18 -3.88 -10.19
C LYS A 42 -9.44 -3.11 -10.55
N PRO A 43 -9.38 -2.16 -11.51
CA PRO A 43 -10.58 -1.55 -12.06
C PRO A 43 -11.56 -2.62 -12.55
N ASN A 44 -12.86 -2.38 -12.36
CA ASN A 44 -13.91 -3.29 -12.76
C ASN A 44 -13.89 -3.44 -14.29
N PRO A 45 -13.68 -4.67 -14.83
CA PRO A 45 -13.65 -4.88 -16.29
C PRO A 45 -15.00 -4.60 -16.97
N ASP A 46 -16.11 -4.59 -16.22
CA ASP A 46 -17.44 -4.30 -16.77
C ASP A 46 -17.62 -2.79 -17.07
N TYR A 47 -16.73 -1.94 -16.57
CA TYR A 47 -16.77 -0.51 -16.83
C TYR A 47 -15.82 -0.15 -17.97
N GLU A 48 -16.38 0.33 -19.07
CA GLU A 48 -15.61 0.87 -20.19
C GLU A 48 -15.08 2.26 -19.80
N LEU A 49 -13.81 2.31 -19.42
CA LEU A 49 -13.13 3.56 -19.05
C LEU A 49 -12.32 4.07 -20.24
N GLU A 50 -12.54 5.34 -20.58
CA GLU A 50 -11.66 6.04 -21.52
C GLU A 50 -10.26 6.17 -20.93
N LYS A 51 -9.23 5.93 -21.75
CA LYS A 51 -7.82 6.07 -21.34
C LYS A 51 -7.35 7.52 -21.32
N MET A 52 -8.25 8.50 -21.45
CA MET A 52 -7.92 9.91 -21.44
C MET A 52 -8.76 10.63 -20.39
N ASN A 53 -8.14 11.56 -19.67
CA ASN A 53 -8.87 12.44 -18.77
C ASN A 53 -9.40 13.68 -19.50
N SER A 54 -10.16 14.52 -18.79
CA SER A 54 -10.69 15.79 -19.32
C SER A 54 -9.61 16.81 -19.74
N LYS A 55 -8.33 16.56 -19.40
CA LYS A 55 -7.18 17.34 -19.82
C LYS A 55 -6.41 16.70 -20.98
N ASN A 56 -7.01 15.70 -21.64
CA ASN A 56 -6.40 14.93 -22.73
C ASN A 56 -5.06 14.25 -22.36
N GLN A 57 -4.87 13.94 -21.09
CA GLN A 57 -3.72 13.15 -20.63
C GLN A 57 -4.07 11.68 -20.69
N LEU A 58 -3.15 10.88 -21.23
CA LEU A 58 -3.28 9.44 -21.21
C LEU A 58 -3.16 8.93 -19.76
N VAL A 59 -4.17 8.19 -19.31
CA VAL A 59 -4.22 7.57 -17.99
C VAL A 59 -4.43 6.08 -18.18
N GLU A 60 -3.50 5.29 -17.69
CA GLU A 60 -3.55 3.84 -17.78
C GLU A 60 -4.19 3.23 -16.52
N PRO A 61 -5.02 2.18 -16.65
CA PRO A 61 -5.62 1.52 -15.51
C PRO A 61 -4.56 0.80 -14.68
N ASN A 62 -4.54 1.08 -13.38
CA ASN A 62 -3.56 0.52 -12.45
C ASN A 62 -4.24 -0.25 -11.33
N ARG A 63 -3.55 -1.27 -10.81
CA ARG A 63 -3.99 -1.97 -9.60
C ARG A 63 -3.73 -1.12 -8.38
N MET A 64 -4.62 -1.24 -7.42
CA MET A 64 -4.53 -0.63 -6.11
C MET A 64 -4.21 -1.70 -5.08
N LYS A 65 -3.27 -1.40 -4.19
CA LYS A 65 -2.88 -2.25 -3.08
C LYS A 65 -3.45 -1.67 -1.79
N LEU A 66 -4.18 -2.50 -1.05
CA LEU A 66 -4.59 -2.23 0.32
C LEU A 66 -3.80 -3.10 1.25
N SER A 67 -3.13 -2.50 2.22
CA SER A 67 -2.28 -3.20 3.16
C SER A 67 -2.61 -2.87 4.59
N LYS A 68 -2.45 -3.85 5.47
CA LYS A 68 -2.66 -3.71 6.91
C LYS A 68 -1.79 -4.69 7.66
N GLU A 69 -1.21 -4.22 8.76
CA GLU A 69 -0.48 -5.05 9.69
C GLU A 69 -1.40 -6.07 10.37
N ILE A 70 -0.95 -7.33 10.42
CA ILE A 70 -1.63 -8.41 11.10
C ILE A 70 -0.99 -8.60 12.48
N PRO A 71 -1.77 -8.57 13.57
CA PRO A 71 -1.25 -8.91 14.90
C PRO A 71 -0.65 -10.31 14.89
N LEU A 72 0.58 -10.45 15.37
CA LEU A 72 1.31 -11.72 15.34
C LEU A 72 0.60 -12.81 16.16
N GLU A 73 -0.19 -12.41 17.16
CA GLU A 73 -1.00 -13.29 18.01
C GLU A 73 -2.00 -14.14 17.22
N SER A 74 -2.43 -13.65 16.05
CA SER A 74 -3.32 -14.37 15.15
C SER A 74 -2.71 -15.66 14.59
N PHE A 75 -1.37 -15.77 14.56
CA PHE A 75 -0.67 -16.97 14.10
C PHE A 75 -0.48 -18.02 15.22
N ILE A 76 -0.64 -17.66 16.51
CA ILE A 76 -0.39 -18.58 17.65
C ILE A 76 -1.43 -19.69 17.72
N HIS A 77 -2.68 -19.41 17.31
CA HIS A 77 -3.79 -20.36 17.44
C HIS A 77 -3.58 -21.67 16.68
N GLN A 78 -2.53 -21.75 15.85
CA GLN A 78 -2.15 -22.94 15.09
C GLN A 78 -1.38 -23.98 15.90
N LYS A 79 -0.69 -23.62 16.99
CA LYS A 79 0.31 -24.52 17.62
C LYS A 79 -0.06 -25.09 18.98
N THR A 80 -1.07 -24.57 19.66
CA THR A 80 -1.17 -24.78 21.12
C THR A 80 -2.61 -25.03 21.57
N GLU A 81 -3.00 -26.31 21.64
CA GLU A 81 -4.02 -26.78 22.60
C GLU A 81 -3.45 -26.89 24.04
N SER A 82 -2.14 -26.70 24.22
CA SER A 82 -1.47 -26.73 25.52
C SER A 82 -1.44 -25.36 26.21
N ASN A 83 -1.67 -25.35 27.53
CA ASN A 83 -1.87 -24.17 28.40
C ASN A 83 -0.69 -23.18 28.53
N ASP A 84 0.34 -23.26 27.69
CA ASP A 84 1.59 -22.48 27.81
C ASP A 84 1.64 -21.17 26.99
N ILE A 85 0.49 -20.70 26.50
CA ILE A 85 0.39 -19.51 25.61
C ILE A 85 0.96 -18.23 26.25
N LYS A 86 0.96 -18.11 27.59
CA LYS A 86 1.32 -16.85 28.28
C LYS A 86 2.79 -16.44 28.18
N ASN A 87 3.69 -17.33 27.76
CA ASN A 87 5.13 -17.05 27.70
C ASN A 87 5.72 -17.14 26.29
N TYR A 88 4.90 -17.24 25.23
CA TYR A 88 5.42 -17.32 23.87
C TYR A 88 5.97 -15.95 23.45
N LYS A 89 7.29 -15.80 23.46
CA LYS A 89 7.96 -14.61 22.95
C LYS A 89 8.13 -14.79 21.44
N PHE A 90 7.42 -13.97 20.66
CA PHE A 90 7.67 -13.89 19.22
C PHE A 90 9.10 -13.44 18.96
N ASP A 91 9.86 -14.36 18.38
CA ASP A 91 11.24 -14.12 17.99
C ASP A 91 11.40 -14.37 16.48
N TYR A 92 12.52 -13.93 15.89
CA TYR A 92 12.81 -14.15 14.47
C TYR A 92 12.83 -15.65 14.11
N LYS A 93 13.07 -16.53 15.07
CA LYS A 93 12.97 -18.00 14.93
C LYS A 93 11.56 -18.48 14.56
N THR A 94 10.53 -17.69 14.86
CA THR A 94 9.13 -18.01 14.49
C THR A 94 8.97 -18.13 12.97
N LEU A 95 9.78 -17.42 12.17
CA LEU A 95 9.74 -17.55 10.71
C LEU A 95 10.23 -18.90 10.22
N ARG A 96 11.24 -19.47 10.89
CA ARG A 96 11.75 -20.81 10.61
C ARG A 96 10.68 -21.85 10.90
N ASP A 97 9.98 -21.70 12.00
CA ASP A 97 8.86 -22.55 12.37
C ASP A 97 7.70 -22.50 11.37
N LEU A 98 7.44 -21.34 10.77
CA LEU A 98 6.40 -21.15 9.75
C LEU A 98 6.82 -21.65 8.36
N GLN A 99 8.11 -21.97 8.16
CA GLN A 99 8.63 -22.51 6.91
C GLN A 99 8.07 -23.91 6.59
N GLU A 100 7.89 -24.73 7.62
CA GLU A 100 7.37 -26.10 7.47
C GLU A 100 5.86 -26.11 7.22
N ALA A 101 5.16 -25.04 7.63
CA ALA A 101 3.73 -24.89 7.44
C ALA A 101 3.43 -24.46 5.99
N GLU A 102 3.05 -25.43 5.15
CA GLU A 102 2.61 -25.16 3.77
C GLU A 102 1.38 -24.23 3.74
N GLN A 103 0.55 -24.29 4.78
CA GLN A 103 -0.66 -23.51 4.94
C GLN A 103 -0.64 -22.71 6.24
N LEU A 104 -0.85 -21.41 6.13
CA LEU A 104 -1.27 -20.54 7.21
C LEU A 104 -2.77 -20.71 7.46
N GLN A 105 -3.14 -21.14 8.65
CA GLN A 105 -4.53 -21.08 9.14
C GLN A 105 -4.76 -19.70 9.76
N ILE A 106 -5.19 -18.73 8.95
CA ILE A 106 -5.57 -17.40 9.42
C ILE A 106 -7.07 -17.27 9.21
N ASP A 107 -7.79 -16.77 10.21
CA ASP A 107 -9.19 -16.38 10.03
C ASP A 107 -9.25 -15.07 9.21
N LEU A 108 -9.14 -15.20 7.88
CA LEU A 108 -9.20 -14.08 6.95
C LEU A 108 -10.50 -13.29 7.05
N ALA A 109 -11.61 -13.97 7.35
CA ALA A 109 -12.92 -13.33 7.44
C ALA A 109 -12.95 -12.29 8.56
N SER A 110 -12.28 -12.59 9.68
CA SER A 110 -12.10 -11.64 10.77
C SER A 110 -11.22 -10.44 10.39
N LEU A 111 -10.20 -10.64 9.57
CA LEU A 111 -9.23 -9.60 9.19
C LEU A 111 -9.75 -8.66 8.10
N GLN A 112 -10.56 -9.18 7.17
CA GLN A 112 -11.11 -8.40 6.05
C GLN A 112 -12.37 -7.61 6.43
N ASN A 113 -12.76 -7.58 7.71
CA ASN A 113 -14.05 -7.03 8.18
C ASN A 113 -15.25 -7.61 7.40
N SER A 114 -15.11 -8.83 6.88
CA SER A 114 -16.12 -9.50 6.06
C SER A 114 -16.93 -10.44 6.96
N LYS A 115 -18.01 -9.93 7.54
CA LYS A 115 -19.12 -10.83 7.87
C LYS A 115 -19.71 -11.27 6.54
N ARG A 116 -19.21 -12.41 6.04
CA ARG A 116 -19.72 -13.26 4.95
C ARG A 116 -20.23 -12.47 3.74
N PHE A 117 -19.46 -12.54 2.64
CA PHE A 117 -19.99 -12.29 1.30
C PHE A 117 -21.40 -12.90 1.21
N ILE A 118 -22.42 -12.04 1.18
CA ILE A 118 -23.78 -12.47 0.90
C ILE A 118 -23.75 -12.80 -0.59
N ASP A 119 -23.66 -14.09 -0.89
CA ASP A 119 -24.04 -14.66 -2.17
C ASP A 119 -25.52 -14.34 -2.42
N ASN A 120 -25.81 -13.14 -2.91
CA ASN A 120 -27.09 -12.86 -3.55
C ASN A 120 -27.03 -13.39 -4.98
N LYS A 121 -26.98 -14.72 -5.13
CA LYS A 121 -27.41 -15.40 -6.37
C LYS A 121 -28.89 -15.79 -6.35
N ASP A 122 -29.55 -15.77 -5.19
CA ASP A 122 -30.97 -16.11 -5.05
C ASP A 122 -31.85 -14.86 -4.88
N THR A 123 -32.01 -14.09 -5.96
CA THR A 123 -33.20 -13.25 -6.13
C THR A 123 -33.60 -13.14 -7.60
N LYS A 124 -33.66 -14.30 -8.27
CA LYS A 124 -34.62 -14.52 -9.36
C LYS A 124 -35.81 -15.29 -8.78
N GLN A 125 -36.50 -14.72 -7.79
CA GLN A 125 -37.88 -15.12 -7.55
C GLN A 125 -38.71 -14.48 -8.64
N VAL A 126 -39.04 -15.32 -9.61
CA VAL A 126 -40.13 -15.20 -10.57
C VAL A 126 -41.35 -14.65 -9.84
N ILE A 127 -41.67 -13.39 -10.10
CA ILE A 127 -43.01 -12.86 -9.87
C ILE A 127 -43.87 -13.50 -10.96
N ASN A 128 -44.46 -14.66 -10.65
CA ASN A 128 -45.65 -15.13 -11.33
C ASN A 128 -46.80 -14.26 -10.81
N ILE A 129 -47.11 -13.19 -11.55
CA ILE A 129 -48.42 -12.56 -11.45
C ILE A 129 -49.38 -13.46 -12.24
N ASP A 130 -50.11 -14.28 -11.49
CA ASP A 130 -51.28 -14.98 -11.98
C ASP A 130 -52.33 -13.97 -12.46
N ASP A 131 -52.85 -14.27 -13.65
CA ASP A 131 -54.00 -13.66 -14.27
C ASP A 131 -55.21 -13.55 -13.32
N LYS A 132 -55.65 -12.32 -13.06
CA LYS A 132 -57.07 -12.04 -12.88
C LYS A 132 -57.48 -10.86 -13.74
N LYS A 133 -58.14 -11.22 -14.84
CA LYS A 133 -59.14 -10.39 -15.52
C LYS A 133 -60.11 -9.84 -14.49
N ASP A 134 -60.37 -8.54 -14.55
CA ASP A 134 -61.73 -8.03 -14.65
C ASP A 134 -61.70 -6.63 -15.28
N ASN A 135 -62.61 -6.45 -16.23
CA ASN A 135 -62.92 -5.23 -16.96
C ASN A 135 -63.40 -4.12 -16.02
N ASP A 136 -63.09 -2.85 -16.33
CA ASP A 136 -64.07 -1.92 -16.91
C ASP A 136 -63.52 -0.49 -17.02
N ASN A 137 -63.49 -0.01 -18.26
CA ASN A 137 -63.80 1.34 -18.77
C ASN A 137 -63.58 2.58 -17.87
N ALA A 138 -62.75 3.51 -18.34
CA ALA A 138 -63.20 4.86 -18.70
C ALA A 138 -62.15 5.61 -19.52
N ASP A 139 -62.58 6.07 -20.70
CA ASP A 139 -61.98 7.11 -21.53
C ASP A 139 -61.72 8.39 -20.74
N ILE A 140 -60.52 8.97 -20.83
CA ILE A 140 -60.33 10.44 -20.90
C ILE A 140 -59.19 10.75 -21.89
N VAL A 141 -59.53 11.69 -22.76
CA VAL A 141 -58.86 12.18 -23.97
C VAL A 141 -58.13 13.50 -23.65
N MET A 142 -57.01 13.74 -24.37
CA MET A 142 -56.36 15.05 -24.63
C MET A 142 -55.69 15.77 -23.43
N THR A 143 -54.63 16.59 -23.54
CA THR A 143 -53.97 17.34 -24.65
C THR A 143 -52.66 17.96 -24.10
N ASP A 144 -51.76 18.32 -25.02
CA ASP A 144 -50.82 19.46 -25.02
C ASP A 144 -49.68 19.51 -23.97
N ALA A 145 -48.41 19.47 -24.38
CA ALA A 145 -47.58 20.56 -24.95
C ALA A 145 -47.15 21.60 -23.91
N ILE A 146 -45.85 21.98 -23.97
CA ILE A 146 -45.09 23.11 -23.36
C ILE A 146 -43.67 22.54 -23.12
N ASP A 147 -42.76 22.69 -24.08
CA ASP A 147 -41.86 23.84 -24.31
C ASP A 147 -40.50 23.68 -23.63
N SER A 148 -39.54 23.47 -24.52
CA SER A 148 -38.12 23.82 -24.49
C SER A 148 -37.75 25.07 -23.70
N GLU A 149 -36.72 24.94 -22.87
CA GLU A 149 -35.76 26.03 -22.61
C GLU A 149 -34.33 25.51 -22.84
N ILE A 150 -33.74 26.03 -23.92
CA ILE A 150 -32.34 25.92 -24.31
C ILE A 150 -31.62 27.06 -23.59
N ILE A 151 -30.57 26.74 -22.82
CA ILE A 151 -29.64 27.75 -22.29
C ILE A 151 -28.40 27.73 -23.18
N ASP A 152 -28.31 28.72 -24.05
CA ASP A 152 -27.10 29.14 -24.74
C ASP A 152 -26.17 29.82 -23.74
N ILE A 153 -24.92 29.36 -23.63
CA ILE A 153 -23.84 30.13 -23.01
C ILE A 153 -22.84 30.47 -24.10
N GLU A 154 -22.75 31.77 -24.36
CA GLU A 154 -21.90 32.42 -25.34
C GLU A 154 -20.41 32.17 -25.10
N LYS A 155 -19.72 32.09 -26.23
CA LYS A 155 -18.28 32.16 -26.42
C LYS A 155 -17.77 33.54 -26.02
N ASN A 156 -16.59 33.60 -25.43
CA ASN A 156 -15.69 34.75 -25.56
C ASN A 156 -14.30 34.21 -25.91
N ASP A 157 -13.92 34.49 -27.15
CA ASP A 157 -12.57 34.43 -27.69
C ASP A 157 -11.99 35.86 -27.64
N GLU A 158 -10.83 36.06 -27.02
CA GLU A 158 -9.82 37.08 -27.36
C GLU A 158 -8.46 36.45 -26.91
N GLU A 159 -7.54 36.06 -27.81
CA GLU A 159 -6.49 36.89 -28.45
C GLU A 159 -5.77 37.81 -27.45
N GLU A 160 -4.45 37.97 -27.35
CA GLU A 160 -3.32 37.69 -28.24
C GLU A 160 -2.02 37.99 -27.43
N ASN A 161 -0.91 37.35 -27.83
CA ASN A 161 0.43 37.93 -28.00
C ASN A 161 1.44 38.22 -26.85
N ASN A 162 2.66 37.71 -27.13
CA ASN A 162 4.01 38.28 -26.98
C ASN A 162 4.87 37.96 -25.73
N ASP A 163 5.72 36.95 -25.89
CA ASP A 163 7.17 37.01 -25.60
C ASP A 163 7.84 38.16 -26.40
N PRO A 164 9.05 38.71 -26.06
CA PRO A 164 10.21 37.96 -25.56
C PRO A 164 11.19 38.70 -24.61
N ALA A 165 12.26 37.98 -24.27
CA ALA A 165 13.65 38.43 -24.09
C ALA A 165 14.22 38.54 -22.67
N ALA A 166 15.18 37.65 -22.42
CA ALA A 166 16.19 37.69 -21.38
C ALA A 166 17.18 38.85 -21.55
N PRO A 167 17.90 39.20 -20.47
CA PRO A 167 19.34 39.40 -20.61
C PRO A 167 20.17 38.65 -19.56
N THR A 168 21.21 38.00 -20.06
CA THR A 168 22.44 37.60 -19.37
C THR A 168 23.12 38.78 -18.66
N LEU A 169 23.57 38.57 -17.43
CA LEU A 169 24.67 39.35 -16.84
C LEU A 169 25.64 38.41 -16.10
N ASN A 170 26.84 38.31 -16.67
CA ASN A 170 28.08 37.90 -16.02
C ASN A 170 28.43 38.88 -14.90
N ILE A 171 28.75 38.37 -13.71
CA ILE A 171 29.66 39.04 -12.78
C ILE A 171 30.62 38.00 -12.22
N GLN A 172 31.87 38.14 -12.66
CA GLN A 172 33.09 37.72 -12.00
C GLN A 172 33.30 38.59 -10.75
N ASP A 173 33.72 38.00 -9.62
CA ASP A 173 34.94 38.39 -8.91
C ASP A 173 35.04 37.71 -7.52
N ASP A 174 36.20 37.08 -7.35
CA ASP A 174 37.14 37.16 -6.23
C ASP A 174 36.79 36.75 -4.79
N ASN A 175 37.53 35.71 -4.36
CA ASN A 175 38.41 35.66 -3.19
C ASN A 175 37.95 36.33 -1.87
N ALA A 176 37.83 35.52 -0.81
CA ALA A 176 38.68 35.64 0.38
C ALA A 176 38.42 34.50 1.38
N ASP A 177 39.52 33.86 1.77
CA ASP A 177 39.71 33.15 3.05
C ASP A 177 39.26 34.01 4.24
N VAL A 178 38.47 33.46 5.16
CA VAL A 178 38.59 33.75 6.61
C VAL A 178 38.26 32.49 7.43
N LEU A 179 39.26 32.14 8.22
CA LEU A 179 39.35 31.14 9.28
C LEU A 179 38.55 31.58 10.53
N MET A 180 38.06 30.59 11.30
CA MET A 180 37.97 30.52 12.78
C MET A 180 36.60 30.29 13.45
N THR A 181 36.66 29.27 14.31
CA THR A 181 36.10 29.13 15.67
C THR A 181 34.65 28.71 15.90
N ASP A 182 34.51 27.42 16.21
CA ASP A 182 33.94 26.86 17.46
C ASP A 182 33.19 27.82 18.38
N LEU A 183 31.90 27.57 18.62
CA LEU A 183 31.29 27.68 19.96
C LEU A 183 30.00 26.82 20.03
N ASN A 184 30.06 25.76 20.83
CA ASN A 184 28.89 25.05 21.39
C ASN A 184 28.28 25.88 22.52
N PRO A 185 26.94 25.88 22.68
CA PRO A 185 26.32 26.12 23.99
C PRO A 185 25.71 24.83 24.55
N ILE A 186 26.27 24.42 25.70
CA ILE A 186 25.71 23.46 26.65
C ILE A 186 24.48 24.11 27.30
N VAL A 187 23.29 23.55 27.09
CA VAL A 187 22.08 23.89 27.86
C VAL A 187 21.86 22.82 28.92
N LYS A 188 22.09 23.19 30.18
CA LYS A 188 21.62 22.46 31.36
C LYS A 188 20.12 22.74 31.53
N ILE A 189 19.31 21.70 31.62
CA ILE A 189 17.90 21.80 32.04
C ILE A 189 17.84 21.24 33.47
N GLU A 190 17.47 22.11 34.40
CA GLU A 190 17.15 21.76 35.78
C GLU A 190 15.68 21.30 35.86
N GLU A 191 15.46 20.14 36.46
CA GLU A 191 14.14 19.62 36.82
C GLU A 191 13.61 20.38 38.05
N THR A 192 12.39 20.89 37.96
CA THR A 192 11.62 21.32 39.14
C THR A 192 10.30 20.56 39.19
N ASN A 193 10.22 19.65 40.14
CA ASN A 193 8.98 19.04 40.62
C ASN A 193 8.17 20.11 41.37
N ASN A 194 6.88 20.22 41.09
CA ASN A 194 5.92 20.76 42.04
C ASN A 194 4.55 20.11 41.86
N THR A 195 4.20 19.35 42.89
CA THR A 195 2.89 18.82 43.27
C THR A 195 2.03 19.96 43.83
N SER A 196 0.77 20.05 43.39
CA SER A 196 -0.30 20.62 44.23
C SER A 196 -1.66 20.08 43.83
N GLU A 197 -2.34 19.52 44.82
CA GLU A 197 -3.73 19.04 44.84
C GLU A 197 -4.76 20.18 44.79
N LEU A 198 -6.03 19.75 44.63
CA LEU A 198 -7.32 20.44 44.87
C LEU A 198 -7.89 21.26 43.71
N ASP A 199 -8.92 20.72 43.03
CA ASP A 199 -10.31 20.98 43.46
C ASP A 199 -11.34 20.24 42.58
N GLU A 200 -12.27 19.57 43.25
CA GLU A 200 -13.46 18.94 42.69
C GLU A 200 -14.47 20.00 42.20
N LYS A 201 -14.75 20.03 40.89
CA LYS A 201 -16.02 20.55 40.38
C LYS A 201 -16.61 19.62 39.32
N LYS A 202 -17.73 19.00 39.70
CA LYS A 202 -18.67 18.25 38.86
C LYS A 202 -19.12 19.11 37.66
N ASN A 203 -18.54 18.84 36.50
CA ASN A 203 -19.10 19.21 35.21
C ASN A 203 -19.69 17.96 34.56
N THR A 204 -20.99 17.81 34.72
CA THR A 204 -21.82 16.81 34.02
C THR A 204 -21.89 17.21 32.55
N SER A 205 -20.84 16.90 31.78
CA SER A 205 -20.87 17.03 30.34
C SER A 205 -21.78 15.93 29.78
N LEU A 206 -22.83 16.35 29.08
CA LEU A 206 -23.61 15.50 28.19
C LEU A 206 -22.70 15.02 27.05
N SER A 207 -21.91 14.00 27.35
CA SER A 207 -21.22 13.20 26.35
C SER A 207 -22.31 12.49 25.55
N MET A 208 -22.57 13.00 24.34
CA MET A 208 -23.20 12.21 23.28
C MET A 208 -22.42 10.90 23.20
N LYS A 209 -23.06 9.82 23.66
CA LYS A 209 -22.57 8.46 23.50
C LYS A 209 -22.61 8.13 22.02
N TYR A 210 -21.56 8.52 21.29
CA TYR A 210 -21.27 7.88 20.02
C TYR A 210 -21.17 6.38 20.31
N PRO A 211 -21.89 5.53 19.58
CA PRO A 211 -21.72 4.10 19.73
C PRO A 211 -20.23 3.82 19.55
N LYS A 212 -19.59 3.24 20.58
CA LYS A 212 -18.22 2.73 20.51
C LYS A 212 -18.21 1.63 19.45
N ASN A 213 -18.11 2.03 18.19
CA ASN A 213 -18.05 1.10 17.10
C ASN A 213 -16.66 0.48 17.17
N LYS A 214 -16.66 -0.83 17.47
CA LYS A 214 -15.47 -1.65 17.65
C LYS A 214 -14.68 -1.68 16.34
N SER A 215 -13.36 -1.57 16.49
CA SER A 215 -12.28 -1.63 15.49
C SER A 215 -12.26 -0.50 14.46
N SER A 216 -11.56 0.59 14.81
CA SER A 216 -10.90 1.46 13.83
C SER A 216 -9.83 0.64 13.09
N CYS A 217 -10.24 0.01 12.00
CA CYS A 217 -9.35 -0.78 11.17
C CYS A 217 -8.74 0.16 10.12
N SER A 218 -7.56 0.72 10.41
CA SER A 218 -6.84 1.53 9.44
C SER A 218 -6.25 0.66 8.34
N TRP A 219 -6.23 1.17 7.11
CA TRP A 219 -5.63 0.53 5.94
C TRP A 219 -4.73 1.53 5.22
N SER A 220 -3.58 1.07 4.75
CA SER A 220 -2.76 1.83 3.81
C SER A 220 -3.16 1.45 2.39
N LEU A 221 -3.58 2.45 1.62
CA LEU A 221 -3.95 2.34 0.21
C LEU A 221 -2.80 2.90 -0.61
N SER A 222 -2.25 2.10 -1.53
CA SER A 222 -1.16 2.50 -2.40
C SER A 222 -1.36 2.10 -3.85
N VAL A 223 -0.82 2.93 -4.74
CA VAL A 223 -0.72 2.68 -6.17
C VAL A 223 0.74 2.92 -6.56
N SER A 224 1.36 1.92 -7.16
CA SER A 224 2.74 2.00 -7.64
C SER A 224 2.76 2.20 -9.14
N ASP A 225 3.66 3.03 -9.65
CA ASP A 225 3.94 3.09 -11.08
C ASP A 225 4.97 2.00 -11.46
N ILE A 226 5.15 1.73 -12.75
CA ILE A 226 6.25 0.90 -13.24
C ILE A 226 7.59 1.55 -12.83
N PRO A 227 8.61 0.77 -12.43
CA PRO A 227 9.93 1.34 -12.15
C PRO A 227 10.46 2.14 -13.35
N VAL A 228 11.19 3.21 -13.07
CA VAL A 228 11.61 4.14 -14.11
C VAL A 228 12.56 3.45 -15.11
N ALA A 229 12.34 3.70 -16.41
CA ALA A 229 13.12 3.07 -17.48
C ALA A 229 14.59 3.53 -17.51
N GLY A 230 15.51 2.66 -17.92
CA GLY A 230 16.91 2.99 -18.18
C GLY A 230 17.80 1.76 -18.27
N ASN A 231 18.64 1.67 -19.30
CA ASN A 231 19.44 0.49 -19.62
C ASN A 231 20.60 0.22 -18.62
N SER A 232 20.93 1.18 -17.76
CA SER A 232 22.11 1.12 -16.87
C SER A 232 21.79 1.52 -15.42
N ARG A 233 20.53 1.34 -15.00
CA ARG A 233 20.15 1.63 -13.62
C ARG A 233 20.76 0.61 -12.67
N LYS A 234 21.44 1.10 -11.65
CA LYS A 234 22.08 0.28 -10.63
C LYS A 234 21.13 -0.16 -9.52
N VAL A 235 20.01 0.56 -9.37
CA VAL A 235 18.95 0.31 -8.39
C VAL A 235 17.59 0.46 -9.06
N SER A 236 16.58 -0.27 -8.57
CA SER A 236 15.19 -0.05 -8.98
C SER A 236 14.69 1.25 -8.35
N MET A 237 14.05 2.14 -9.12
CA MET A 237 13.41 3.34 -8.60
C MET A 237 11.94 3.34 -9.02
N GLN A 238 11.03 3.41 -8.06
CA GLN A 238 9.60 3.29 -8.27
C GLN A 238 8.84 4.41 -7.56
N SER A 239 7.93 5.07 -8.29
CA SER A 239 6.97 6.03 -7.72
C SER A 239 5.86 5.27 -7.02
N ILE A 240 5.56 5.65 -5.77
CA ILE A 240 4.44 5.10 -5.01
C ILE A 240 3.60 6.26 -4.47
N ASP A 241 2.32 6.26 -4.80
CA ASP A 241 1.33 7.12 -4.18
C ASP A 241 0.60 6.36 -3.09
N GLU A 242 0.57 6.94 -1.90
CA GLU A 242 0.02 6.30 -0.70
C GLU A 242 -0.95 7.22 0.01
N SER A 243 -1.97 6.63 0.61
CA SER A 243 -2.96 7.28 1.46
C SER A 243 -3.38 6.31 2.57
N VAL A 244 -3.93 6.83 3.66
CA VAL A 244 -4.36 6.01 4.80
C VAL A 244 -5.87 6.17 4.98
N ILE A 245 -6.60 5.06 4.88
CA ILE A 245 -8.01 4.99 5.22
C ILE A 245 -8.10 4.76 6.73
N LEU A 246 -8.56 5.77 7.47
CA LEU A 246 -8.72 5.69 8.93
C LEU A 246 -10.00 4.95 9.33
N GLY A 247 -11.03 5.04 8.49
CA GLY A 247 -12.32 4.41 8.71
C GLY A 247 -13.31 4.80 7.61
N THR A 248 -14.41 4.06 7.58
CA THR A 248 -15.52 4.20 6.64
C THR A 248 -16.81 4.37 7.44
N SER A 249 -17.75 5.15 6.91
CA SER A 249 -19.04 5.44 7.56
C SER A 249 -20.18 5.33 6.54
N GLY A 250 -21.42 5.22 7.01
CA GLY A 250 -22.61 5.03 6.18
C GLY A 250 -23.22 3.62 6.28
N ASN A 251 -24.29 3.40 5.53
CA ASN A 251 -25.08 2.16 5.58
C ASN A 251 -24.30 0.92 5.14
N ASN A 252 -23.35 1.11 4.21
CA ASN A 252 -22.48 0.06 3.65
C ASN A 252 -21.00 0.35 3.92
N SER A 253 -20.65 0.63 5.17
CA SER A 253 -19.28 1.04 5.56
C SER A 253 -18.22 -0.06 5.46
N HIS A 254 -18.49 -1.21 4.83
CA HIS A 254 -17.46 -2.24 4.66
C HIS A 254 -16.46 -1.84 3.58
N LEU A 255 -15.16 -2.02 3.85
CA LEU A 255 -14.09 -1.67 2.91
C LEU A 255 -14.28 -2.30 1.52
N PRO A 256 -14.63 -3.59 1.37
CA PRO A 256 -14.90 -4.16 0.04
C PRO A 256 -16.02 -3.47 -0.73
N ILE A 257 -17.06 -2.96 -0.04
CA ILE A 257 -18.19 -2.28 -0.70
C ILE A 257 -17.74 -0.88 -1.14
N PHE A 258 -17.06 -0.14 -0.26
CA PHE A 258 -16.48 1.15 -0.58
C PHE A 258 -15.62 1.11 -1.86
N LEU A 259 -14.80 0.05 -2.03
CA LEU A 259 -13.95 -0.09 -3.21
C LEU A 259 -14.72 -0.47 -4.47
N ARG A 260 -15.79 -1.24 -4.35
CA ARG A 260 -16.70 -1.53 -5.47
C ARG A 260 -17.43 -0.27 -5.93
N GLU A 261 -17.83 0.60 -5.01
CA GLU A 261 -18.41 1.90 -5.32
C GLU A 261 -17.41 2.81 -6.04
N LEU A 262 -16.11 2.71 -5.74
CA LEU A 262 -15.03 3.35 -6.52
C LEU A 262 -14.74 2.68 -7.87
N GLY A 263 -15.48 1.61 -8.22
CA GLY A 263 -15.30 0.88 -9.47
C GLY A 263 -14.12 -0.08 -9.49
N TYR A 264 -13.69 -0.58 -8.32
CA TYR A 264 -12.66 -1.61 -8.21
C TYR A 264 -13.24 -2.96 -7.79
N VAL A 265 -12.65 -4.03 -8.31
CA VAL A 265 -12.96 -5.42 -7.95
C VAL A 265 -11.71 -6.09 -7.36
N PRO A 266 -11.86 -7.04 -6.41
CA PRO A 266 -10.72 -7.77 -5.86
C PRO A 266 -10.03 -8.58 -6.96
N ASP A 267 -8.70 -8.63 -6.97
CA ASP A 267 -7.91 -9.40 -7.93
C ASP A 267 -7.22 -10.58 -7.25
N TYR A 268 -6.35 -10.32 -6.28
CA TYR A 268 -5.69 -11.35 -5.47
C TYR A 268 -5.28 -10.79 -4.13
N SER A 269 -4.95 -11.66 -3.18
CA SER A 269 -4.45 -11.25 -1.87
C SER A 269 -3.31 -12.16 -1.41
N PHE A 270 -2.43 -11.61 -0.58
CA PHE A 270 -1.30 -12.34 -0.04
C PHE A 270 -0.94 -11.82 1.34
N VAL A 271 -0.32 -12.69 2.13
CA VAL A 271 0.27 -12.35 3.42
C VAL A 271 1.77 -12.38 3.29
N THR A 272 2.41 -11.36 3.83
CA THR A 272 3.86 -11.29 3.98
C THR A 272 4.20 -11.37 5.46
N ILE A 273 5.08 -12.30 5.83
CA ILE A 273 5.60 -12.40 7.20
C ILE A 273 7.12 -12.38 7.10
N GLY A 274 7.76 -11.52 7.89
CA GLY A 274 9.20 -11.31 7.78
C GLY A 274 9.78 -10.53 8.93
N VAL A 275 11.04 -10.16 8.78
CA VAL A 275 11.76 -9.29 9.72
C VAL A 275 12.30 -8.06 9.00
N HIS A 276 12.27 -6.94 9.70
CA HIS A 276 12.91 -5.69 9.31
C HIS A 276 14.25 -5.52 10.01
N PHE A 277 15.24 -5.03 9.27
CA PHE A 277 16.47 -4.45 9.82
C PHE A 277 16.50 -2.97 9.48
N PHE A 278 16.64 -2.15 10.52
CA PHE A 278 16.82 -0.71 10.37
C PHE A 278 18.32 -0.41 10.38
N MET A 279 18.83 0.05 9.24
CA MET A 279 20.22 0.42 9.03
C MET A 279 20.37 1.96 9.07
N LYS A 280 21.61 2.43 8.95
CA LYS A 280 21.88 3.87 8.81
C LYS A 280 21.29 4.42 7.52
N TYR A 281 21.06 5.74 7.48
CA TYR A 281 20.57 6.46 6.30
C TYR A 281 19.20 6.01 5.80
N GLU A 282 18.29 5.65 6.73
CA GLU A 282 16.91 5.26 6.41
C GLU A 282 16.81 4.01 5.52
N LEU A 283 17.90 3.25 5.41
CA LEU A 283 17.94 1.97 4.71
C LEU A 283 17.22 0.91 5.54
N ILE A 284 16.23 0.28 4.92
CA ILE A 284 15.45 -0.81 5.51
C ILE A 284 15.73 -2.07 4.70
N ILE A 285 16.00 -3.17 5.40
CA ILE A 285 16.15 -4.49 4.77
C ILE A 285 15.06 -5.40 5.32
N ASP A 286 14.21 -5.88 4.41
CA ASP A 286 13.17 -6.84 4.72
C ASP A 286 13.64 -8.23 4.29
N VAL A 287 13.54 -9.20 5.19
CA VAL A 287 13.68 -10.63 4.87
C VAL A 287 12.34 -11.29 5.17
N HIS A 288 11.66 -11.75 4.14
CA HIS A 288 10.28 -12.20 4.31
C HIS A 288 9.90 -13.38 3.41
N LYS A 289 8.83 -14.06 3.81
CA LYS A 289 8.12 -15.06 3.02
C LYS A 289 6.74 -14.55 2.64
N ILE A 290 6.22 -15.07 1.53
CA ILE A 290 4.95 -14.65 0.94
C ILE A 290 4.05 -15.87 0.78
N TRP A 291 2.80 -15.74 1.24
CA TRP A 291 1.75 -16.72 1.07
C TRP A 291 0.60 -16.09 0.28
N ASN A 292 0.26 -16.70 -0.86
CA ASN A 292 -0.93 -16.33 -1.60
C ASN A 292 -2.17 -16.88 -0.91
N LEU A 293 -3.19 -16.04 -0.82
CA LEU A 293 -4.48 -16.37 -0.26
C LEU A 293 -5.44 -16.72 -1.41
N LYS A 294 -6.02 -17.92 -1.36
CA LYS A 294 -7.03 -18.36 -2.33
C LYS A 294 -8.43 -18.12 -1.78
N GLU A 295 -9.42 -18.09 -2.68
CA GLU A 295 -10.84 -17.88 -2.35
C GLU A 295 -11.38 -18.93 -1.35
N ASP A 296 -10.84 -20.14 -1.40
CA ASP A 296 -11.23 -21.26 -0.51
C ASP A 296 -10.69 -21.12 0.93
N ASN A 297 -10.17 -19.94 1.31
CA ASN A 297 -9.37 -19.69 2.52
C ASN A 297 -8.12 -20.58 2.64
N SER A 298 -7.75 -21.32 1.58
CA SER A 298 -6.49 -22.04 1.54
C SER A 298 -5.36 -21.07 1.23
N THR A 299 -4.21 -21.30 1.85
CA THR A 299 -3.02 -20.49 1.64
C THR A 299 -1.95 -21.33 1.00
N SER A 300 -1.19 -20.74 0.08
CA SER A 300 -0.07 -21.41 -0.56
C SER A 300 1.15 -20.52 -0.53
N GLN A 301 2.23 -21.01 0.07
CA GLN A 301 3.49 -20.30 0.09
C GLN A 301 4.07 -20.17 -1.32
N THR A 302 4.37 -18.94 -1.73
CA THR A 302 5.00 -18.61 -3.02
C THR A 302 6.53 -18.76 -2.92
N THR A 303 7.09 -18.37 -1.78
CA THR A 303 8.55 -18.40 -1.52
C THR A 303 8.94 -19.69 -0.77
N LYS A 304 8.66 -20.86 -1.35
CA LYS A 304 9.06 -22.15 -0.77
C LYS A 304 10.57 -22.38 -0.97
N GLY A 305 11.27 -22.82 0.08
CA GLY A 305 12.71 -23.12 0.04
C GLY A 305 13.64 -21.89 0.11
N MET A 306 13.09 -20.68 0.08
CA MET A 306 13.87 -19.45 0.15
C MET A 306 13.10 -18.31 0.84
N TYR A 307 13.84 -17.28 1.24
CA TYR A 307 13.34 -15.98 1.68
C TYR A 307 13.57 -14.95 0.56
N LEU A 308 12.63 -14.02 0.42
CA LEU A 308 12.82 -12.85 -0.41
C LEU A 308 13.47 -11.75 0.44
N ILE A 309 14.54 -11.17 -0.08
CA ILE A 309 15.20 -10.00 0.50
C ILE A 309 14.81 -8.78 -0.32
N LYS A 310 14.39 -7.73 0.37
CA LYS A 310 14.16 -6.40 -0.22
C LYS A 310 14.90 -5.36 0.61
N ALA A 311 15.93 -4.76 0.03
CA ALA A 311 16.63 -3.61 0.61
C ALA A 311 16.12 -2.34 -0.07
N PHE A 312 15.62 -1.36 0.68
CA PHE A 312 15.04 -0.16 0.11
C PHE A 312 15.22 1.10 0.96
N VAL A 313 15.10 2.25 0.30
CA VAL A 313 15.08 3.58 0.90
C VAL A 313 13.90 4.35 0.29
N ASN A 314 13.11 5.00 1.14
CA ASN A 314 11.99 5.84 0.72
C ASN A 314 12.40 7.31 0.73
N VAL A 315 12.40 7.95 -0.44
CA VAL A 315 12.68 9.38 -0.59
C VAL A 315 11.36 10.14 -0.77
N THR A 316 11.09 11.09 0.11
CA THR A 316 9.80 11.79 0.18
C THR A 316 9.50 12.69 -1.03
N ARG A 317 10.53 13.20 -1.71
CA ARG A 317 10.38 14.09 -2.87
C ARG A 317 11.19 13.57 -4.04
N SER A 318 10.53 13.34 -5.17
CA SER A 318 11.18 12.92 -6.42
C SER A 318 12.14 13.97 -7.00
N THR A 319 11.99 15.22 -6.59
CA THR A 319 12.84 16.33 -7.04
C THR A 319 14.12 16.48 -6.23
N ASP A 320 14.27 15.76 -5.12
CA ASP A 320 15.47 15.83 -4.27
C ASP A 320 16.54 14.86 -4.80
N ILE A 321 17.24 15.31 -5.84
CA ILE A 321 18.25 14.52 -6.57
C ILE A 321 19.40 14.13 -5.65
N ASP A 322 19.79 14.99 -4.71
CA ASP A 322 20.90 14.71 -3.79
C ASP A 322 20.57 13.57 -2.83
N ARG A 323 19.35 13.55 -2.27
CA ARG A 323 18.89 12.42 -1.46
C ARG A 323 18.77 11.13 -2.25
N ILE A 324 18.28 11.20 -3.50
CA ILE A 324 18.20 10.04 -4.40
C ILE A 324 19.61 9.47 -4.64
N ASN A 325 20.58 10.32 -4.98
CA ASN A 325 21.97 9.91 -5.19
C ASN A 325 22.61 9.34 -3.92
N HIS A 326 22.27 9.89 -2.76
CA HIS A 326 22.74 9.38 -1.47
C HIS A 326 22.14 8.00 -1.17
N ALA A 327 20.83 7.81 -1.37
CA ALA A 327 20.15 6.53 -1.23
C ALA A 327 20.70 5.46 -2.19
N GLU A 328 20.98 5.82 -3.44
CA GLU A 328 21.64 4.93 -4.41
C GLU A 328 23.03 4.51 -3.90
N LYS A 329 23.86 5.44 -3.44
CA LYS A 329 25.18 5.13 -2.88
C LYS A 329 25.09 4.19 -1.67
N ALA A 330 24.10 4.38 -0.80
CA ALA A 330 23.87 3.53 0.36
C ALA A 330 23.49 2.10 -0.05
N LEU A 331 22.56 1.94 -0.99
CA LEU A 331 22.16 0.62 -1.53
C LEU A 331 23.33 -0.08 -2.24
N LEU A 332 24.14 0.65 -3.00
CA LEU A 332 25.33 0.11 -3.67
C LEU A 332 26.46 -0.23 -2.70
N ALA A 333 26.55 0.46 -1.56
CA ALA A 333 27.49 0.09 -0.50
C ALA A 333 27.04 -1.21 0.15
N LEU A 334 25.75 -1.35 0.48
CA LEU A 334 25.18 -2.60 0.99
C LEU A 334 25.39 -3.76 0.02
N GLN A 335 25.12 -3.58 -1.27
CA GLN A 335 25.33 -4.61 -2.28
C GLN A 335 26.79 -5.09 -2.32
N ARG A 336 27.77 -4.17 -2.21
CA ARG A 336 29.20 -4.51 -2.17
C ARG A 336 29.59 -5.23 -0.88
N GLU A 337 29.00 -4.85 0.24
CA GLU A 337 29.28 -5.47 1.54
C GLU A 337 28.71 -6.89 1.63
N LEU A 338 27.55 -7.14 1.02
CA LEU A 338 26.93 -8.47 0.96
C LEU A 338 27.45 -9.33 -0.20
N GLN A 339 28.31 -8.77 -1.05
CA GLN A 339 28.84 -9.46 -2.21
C GLN A 339 29.60 -10.73 -1.79
N GLY A 340 29.25 -11.85 -2.40
CA GLY A 340 29.80 -13.17 -2.06
C GLY A 340 29.01 -13.91 -0.97
N TYR A 341 28.08 -13.24 -0.28
CA TYR A 341 27.13 -13.89 0.62
C TYR A 341 25.72 -13.95 0.03
N VAL A 342 25.16 -12.79 -0.34
CA VAL A 342 23.86 -12.69 -1.03
C VAL A 342 24.01 -11.74 -2.20
N GLU A 343 23.59 -12.19 -3.38
CA GLU A 343 23.55 -11.34 -4.56
C GLU A 343 22.27 -10.49 -4.56
N LEU A 344 22.44 -9.18 -4.41
CA LEU A 344 21.36 -8.22 -4.59
C LEU A 344 21.35 -7.73 -6.04
N PHE A 345 20.19 -7.69 -6.67
CA PHE A 345 20.00 -7.32 -8.07
C PHE A 345 18.77 -6.41 -8.25
N VAL A 346 18.68 -5.80 -9.43
CA VAL A 346 17.50 -5.05 -9.87
C VAL A 346 16.57 -6.02 -10.60
N PRO A 347 15.33 -6.25 -10.15
CA PRO A 347 14.40 -7.17 -10.80
C PRO A 347 13.98 -6.63 -12.17
N ASP A 348 13.45 -7.52 -13.02
CA ASP A 348 12.91 -7.11 -14.30
C ASP A 348 11.78 -6.09 -14.10
N ARG A 349 11.84 -4.98 -14.83
CA ARG A 349 10.89 -3.89 -14.76
C ARG A 349 9.46 -4.36 -15.02
N LYS A 350 9.27 -5.29 -15.95
CA LYS A 350 7.93 -5.83 -16.28
C LYS A 350 7.35 -6.65 -15.13
N SER A 351 8.18 -7.28 -14.31
CA SER A 351 7.72 -8.03 -13.13
C SER A 351 7.22 -7.13 -12.00
N MET A 352 7.60 -5.85 -12.01
CA MET A 352 7.18 -4.82 -11.05
C MET A 352 6.08 -3.89 -11.60
N ASP A 353 5.56 -4.19 -12.78
CA ASP A 353 4.49 -3.40 -13.40
C ASP A 353 3.13 -3.81 -12.84
N SER A 354 2.49 -2.92 -12.07
CA SER A 354 1.18 -3.17 -11.49
C SER A 354 0.02 -2.86 -12.43
N ARG A 355 0.29 -2.26 -13.60
CA ARG A 355 -0.73 -1.91 -14.59
C ARG A 355 -1.53 -3.13 -15.03
N VAL A 356 -2.81 -2.91 -15.32
CA VAL A 356 -3.66 -3.97 -15.84
C VAL A 356 -3.30 -4.18 -17.30
N HIS A 357 -2.72 -5.34 -17.62
CA HIS A 357 -2.55 -5.75 -19.00
C HIS A 357 -3.84 -6.37 -19.51
N ASP A 358 -4.32 -5.90 -20.65
CA ASP A 358 -5.44 -6.52 -21.35
C ASP A 358 -5.05 -7.97 -21.69
N ASN A 359 -5.81 -8.94 -21.21
CA ASN A 359 -5.54 -10.38 -21.39
C ASN A 359 -5.62 -10.83 -22.88
N THR A 360 -5.86 -9.91 -23.81
CA THR A 360 -5.97 -10.16 -25.25
C THR A 360 -4.71 -10.75 -25.88
N ASP A 361 -3.54 -10.55 -25.26
CA ASP A 361 -2.27 -11.05 -25.80
C ASP A 361 -1.89 -12.47 -25.33
N ARG A 362 -2.56 -13.02 -24.30
CA ARG A 362 -2.23 -14.36 -23.78
C ARG A 362 -2.75 -15.51 -24.64
N THR A 363 -3.67 -15.26 -25.56
CA THR A 363 -4.17 -16.28 -26.50
C THR A 363 -3.26 -16.52 -27.70
N GLN A 364 -2.21 -15.72 -27.92
CA GLN A 364 -1.29 -15.93 -29.06
C GLN A 364 -0.01 -16.70 -28.71
N SER A 365 0.37 -16.81 -27.44
CA SER A 365 1.61 -17.47 -27.02
C SER A 365 1.45 -18.94 -26.57
N ALA A 366 0.25 -19.51 -26.63
CA ALA A 366 0.01 -20.94 -26.38
C ALA A 366 0.09 -21.82 -27.65
N THR A 367 0.50 -21.24 -28.78
CA THR A 367 0.69 -21.92 -30.07
C THR A 367 2.05 -21.59 -30.66
N THR A 368 3.13 -21.84 -29.94
CA THR A 368 4.46 -22.13 -30.50
C THR A 368 5.25 -22.89 -29.44
#